data_AF-A0A818NEX8-F1
#
_entry.id   AF-A0A818NEX8-F1
#
_cell.length_a   1.000
_cell.length_b   1.000
_cell.length_c   1.000
_cell.angle_alpha   90.00
_cell.angle_beta   90.00
_cell.angle_gamma   90.00
#
_symmetry.space_group_name_H-M   'P 1'
#
loop_
_entity.id
_entity.type
_entity.pdbx_description
1 polymer ?
#
loop_
_entity_poly.entity_id
_entity_poly.type
_entity_poly.pdbx_seq_one_letter_code
_entity_poly.pdbx_strand_id
1 'polypeptide(L)'
;MFDRICSSNVVIASQQRNEPDFTYEQKHEILNHLYETNPANFIYRFGSLLTDDEIKQNFDSNADYICQILHSNRHKLRANRRYTYMQQLLADGSYFSDEAMKERSPLLYEQMIEKYRGDETNQLVTRTANGPLADFYMEHLEAINHQERVEKEYENEEHLRHDDDNDSESDDEEDDDDENDEENEKKYSSTERNLYRQEFLAIQKGEHDCILIIFLMYKDILEDVRTLTF
;
A
#
# COMPACT_ATOMS: atom_id res chain seq x y z
N MET A 1 -0.90 32.86 17.03
CA MET A 1 -0.49 31.51 17.43
C MET A 1 -1.65 30.51 17.54
N PHE A 2 -2.41 30.45 18.64
CA PHE A 2 -3.40 29.37 18.87
C PHE A 2 -4.54 29.36 17.85
N ASP A 3 -5.07 30.53 17.47
CA ASP A 3 -6.14 30.61 16.46
C ASP A 3 -5.76 29.97 15.13
N ARG A 4 -4.51 30.17 14.68
CA ARG A 4 -4.00 29.56 13.44
C ARG A 4 -3.93 28.03 13.53
N ILE A 5 -3.58 27.51 14.71
CA ILE A 5 -3.54 26.06 14.94
C ILE A 5 -4.96 25.50 14.97
N CYS A 6 -5.89 26.18 15.65
CA CYS A 6 -7.31 25.78 15.71
C CYS A 6 -8.00 25.81 14.33
N SER A 7 -7.65 26.77 13.46
CA SER A 7 -8.15 26.85 12.08
C SER A 7 -7.47 25.86 11.12
N SER A 8 -6.38 25.22 11.53
CA SER A 8 -5.70 24.21 10.71
C SER A 8 -6.35 22.84 10.87
N ASN A 9 -6.24 21.98 9.84
CA ASN A 9 -6.74 20.61 9.87
C ASN A 9 -5.80 19.65 10.66
N VAL A 10 -5.07 20.14 11.66
CA VAL A 10 -4.13 19.33 12.45
C VAL A 10 -4.84 18.70 13.63
N VAL A 11 -4.57 17.43 13.88
CA VAL A 11 -5.12 16.67 15.01
C VAL A 11 -4.50 17.17 16.31
N ILE A 12 -5.31 17.85 17.14
CA ILE A 12 -4.87 18.43 18.41
C ILE A 12 -4.83 17.38 19.53
N ALA A 13 -5.83 16.49 19.59
CA ALA A 13 -5.91 15.37 20.52
C ALA A 13 -6.52 14.14 19.84
N SER A 14 -6.28 12.95 20.39
CA SER A 14 -6.87 11.70 19.90
C SER A 14 -8.37 11.69 20.18
N GLN A 15 -9.18 11.42 19.17
CA GLN A 15 -10.62 11.22 19.28
C GLN A 15 -10.98 9.81 18.85
N GLN A 16 -12.00 9.22 19.47
CA GLN A 16 -12.52 7.92 19.05
C GLN A 16 -13.45 8.04 17.83
N ARG A 17 -13.65 6.93 17.11
CA ARG A 17 -14.36 6.87 15.81
C ARG A 17 -15.82 7.38 15.84
N ASN A 18 -16.41 7.57 17.02
CA ASN A 18 -17.80 8.00 17.23
C ASN A 18 -17.91 9.24 18.14
N GLU A 19 -16.80 9.92 18.44
CA GLU A 19 -16.82 11.14 19.25
C GLU A 19 -17.05 12.38 18.37
N PRO A 20 -17.81 13.37 18.86
CA PRO A 20 -17.97 14.63 18.13
C PRO A 20 -16.66 15.38 18.04
N ASP A 21 -16.48 16.13 16.94
CA ASP A 21 -15.32 17.00 16.75
C ASP A 21 -15.22 18.05 17.86
N PHE A 22 -14.00 18.30 18.34
CA PHE A 22 -13.76 19.34 19.34
C PHE A 22 -14.21 20.69 18.81
N THR A 23 -14.95 21.42 19.65
CA THR A 23 -15.30 22.81 19.35
C THR A 23 -14.07 23.69 19.36
N TYR A 24 -14.16 24.87 18.74
CA TYR A 24 -13.05 25.82 18.69
C TYR A 24 -12.53 26.19 20.09
N GLU A 25 -13.44 26.39 21.04
CA GLU A 25 -13.12 26.73 22.43
C GLU A 25 -12.37 25.60 23.14
N GLN A 26 -12.83 24.35 22.97
CA GLN A 26 -12.18 23.16 23.54
C GLN A 26 -10.79 22.94 22.95
N LYS A 27 -10.63 23.12 21.62
CA LYS A 27 -9.32 23.07 20.95
C LYS A 27 -8.35 24.09 21.56
N HIS A 28 -8.83 25.31 21.79
CA HIS A 28 -8.03 26.39 22.36
C HIS A 28 -7.63 26.08 23.81
N GLU A 29 -8.54 25.55 24.63
CA GLU A 29 -8.27 25.17 26.02
C GLU A 29 -7.21 24.05 26.12
N ILE A 30 -7.32 23.02 25.27
CA ILE A 30 -6.34 21.93 25.19
C ILE A 30 -4.95 22.45 24.80
N LEU A 31 -4.88 23.37 23.82
CA LEU A 31 -3.61 23.96 23.39
C LEU A 31 -2.97 24.82 24.48
N ASN A 32 -3.76 25.65 25.18
CA ASN A 32 -3.30 26.43 26.32
C ASN A 32 -2.74 25.53 27.42
N HIS A 33 -3.50 24.51 27.82
CA HIS A 33 -3.07 23.57 28.85
C HIS A 33 -1.76 22.86 28.46
N LEU A 34 -1.61 22.45 27.19
CA LEU A 34 -0.39 21.82 26.70
C LEU A 34 0.80 22.79 26.68
N TYR A 35 0.57 24.04 26.30
CA TYR A 35 1.60 25.08 26.27
C TYR A 35 2.15 25.38 27.67
N GLU A 36 1.28 25.50 28.68
CA GLU A 36 1.67 25.74 30.06
C GLU A 36 2.33 24.52 30.71
N THR A 37 1.79 23.33 30.49
CA THR A 37 2.28 22.10 31.12
C THR A 37 3.57 21.60 30.49
N ASN A 38 3.65 21.60 29.15
CA ASN A 38 4.79 21.05 28.42
C ASN A 38 5.05 21.82 27.10
N PRO A 39 5.76 22.96 27.18
CA PRO A 39 6.06 23.77 26.00
C PRO A 39 6.90 23.02 24.95
N ALA A 40 7.77 22.10 25.37
CA ALA A 40 8.61 21.33 24.46
C ALA A 40 7.78 20.37 23.59
N ASN A 41 6.79 19.68 24.19
CA ASN A 41 5.87 18.82 23.45
C ASN A 41 4.99 19.63 22.49
N PHE A 42 4.53 20.80 22.95
CA PHE A 42 3.79 21.74 22.12
C PHE A 42 4.58 22.11 20.85
N ILE A 43 5.86 22.51 20.99
CA ILE A 43 6.74 22.84 19.86
C ILE A 43 6.96 21.63 18.96
N TYR A 44 7.17 20.44 19.54
CA TYR A 44 7.40 19.23 18.76
C TYR A 44 6.20 18.90 17.84
N ARG A 45 4.97 19.09 18.33
CA ARG A 45 3.74 18.78 17.58
C ARG A 45 3.31 19.90 16.64
N PHE A 46 3.33 21.15 17.11
CA PHE A 46 2.74 22.29 16.40
C PHE A 46 3.77 23.30 15.88
N GLY A 47 5.07 23.06 16.11
CA GLY A 47 6.17 23.94 15.70
C GLY A 47 6.23 24.17 14.19
N SER A 48 5.75 23.22 13.37
CA SER A 48 5.72 23.38 11.92
C SER A 48 4.77 24.49 11.43
N LEU A 49 3.73 24.80 12.21
CA LEU A 49 2.68 25.80 11.92
C LEU A 49 3.01 27.19 12.48
N LEU A 50 4.04 27.28 13.32
CA LEU A 50 4.51 28.51 13.93
C LEU A 50 5.42 29.29 12.99
N THR A 51 5.34 30.61 13.07
CA THR A 51 6.33 31.49 12.43
C THR A 51 7.58 31.62 13.28
N ASP A 52 8.73 31.86 12.65
CA ASP A 52 10.00 32.05 13.36
C ASP A 52 9.93 33.20 14.36
N ASP A 53 9.17 34.25 14.05
CA ASP A 53 8.95 35.39 14.95
C ASP A 53 8.12 35.00 16.19
N GLU A 54 7.07 34.18 16.01
CA GLU A 54 6.29 33.62 17.13
C GLU A 54 7.14 32.71 18.01
N ILE A 55 8.08 31.95 17.44
CA ILE A 55 9.00 31.10 18.21
C ILE A 55 10.00 31.95 18.99
N LYS A 56 10.56 32.99 18.38
CA LYS A 56 11.50 33.91 19.03
C LYS A 56 10.88 34.69 20.17
N GLN A 57 9.64 35.16 20.00
CA GLN A 57 8.93 35.89 21.05
C GLN A 57 8.59 35.01 22.26
N ASN A 58 8.32 33.72 22.06
CA ASN A 58 7.85 32.83 23.12
C ASN A 58 8.96 31.98 23.75
N PHE A 59 10.07 31.74 23.05
CA PHE A 59 11.12 30.79 23.45
C PHE A 59 12.53 31.38 23.38
N ASP A 60 12.68 32.61 23.87
CA ASP A 60 13.86 33.50 23.72
C ASP A 60 15.23 32.78 23.79
N SER A 61 15.50 31.97 24.82
CA SER A 61 16.80 31.32 24.98
C SER A 61 17.07 30.13 24.04
N ASN A 62 16.03 29.49 23.49
CA ASN A 62 16.15 28.28 22.67
C ASN A 62 15.60 28.45 21.24
N ALA A 63 15.12 29.65 20.90
CA ALA A 63 14.39 29.91 19.68
C ALA A 63 15.19 29.56 18.42
N ASP A 64 16.46 29.96 18.35
CA ASP A 64 17.31 29.70 17.19
C ASP A 64 17.56 28.19 16.99
N TYR A 65 17.76 27.44 18.08
CA TYR A 65 17.91 25.99 18.05
C TYR A 65 16.60 25.29 17.62
N ILE A 66 15.47 25.75 18.14
CA ILE A 66 14.14 25.25 17.77
C ILE A 66 13.87 25.48 16.28
N CYS A 67 14.11 26.69 15.77
CA CYS A 67 13.99 27.02 14.36
C CYS A 67 14.89 26.10 13.51
N GLN A 68 16.16 25.90 13.90
CA GLN A 68 17.08 25.02 13.18
C GLN A 68 16.57 23.57 13.10
N ILE A 69 16.05 23.02 14.20
CA ILE A 69 15.47 21.67 14.24
C ILE A 69 14.26 21.57 13.32
N LEU A 70 13.33 22.52 13.40
CA LEU A 70 12.09 22.50 12.61
C LEU A 70 12.39 22.56 11.11
N HIS A 71 13.34 23.40 10.70
CA HIS A 71 13.80 23.46 9.30
C HIS A 71 14.50 22.18 8.85
N SER A 72 15.31 21.55 9.71
CA SER A 72 16.03 20.31 9.38
C SER A 72 15.10 19.09 9.27
N ASN A 73 14.05 19.04 10.11
CA ASN A 73 13.10 17.93 10.14
C ASN A 73 12.06 17.99 9.00
N ARG A 74 11.79 19.18 8.44
CA ARG A 74 10.93 19.33 7.24
C ARG A 74 11.41 18.45 6.07
N HIS A 75 12.72 18.24 5.94
CA HIS A 75 13.29 17.38 4.89
C HIS A 75 13.37 15.90 5.26
N LYS A 76 13.30 15.52 6.55
CA LYS A 76 13.47 14.13 7.02
C LYS A 76 12.16 13.37 7.23
N LEU A 77 11.03 14.07 7.36
CA LEU A 77 9.72 13.49 7.67
C LEU A 77 9.11 12.61 6.54
N ARG A 78 9.80 12.45 5.40
CA ARG A 78 9.38 11.54 4.33
C ARG A 78 10.49 10.64 3.79
N ALA A 79 11.50 10.31 4.60
CA ALA A 79 12.33 9.16 4.25
C ALA A 79 11.46 7.91 4.47
N ASN A 80 11.03 7.26 3.38
CA ASN A 80 10.24 6.04 3.43
C ASN A 80 11.07 4.93 4.10
N ARG A 81 10.93 4.80 5.43
CA ARG A 81 11.71 3.86 6.24
C ARG A 81 11.56 2.41 5.76
N ARG A 82 10.39 2.06 5.23
CA ARG A 82 10.14 0.73 4.64
C ARG A 82 10.96 0.55 3.37
N TYR A 83 10.98 1.55 2.50
CA TYR A 83 11.81 1.54 1.30
C TYR A 83 13.30 1.45 1.63
N THR A 84 13.80 2.23 2.61
CA THR A 84 15.22 2.16 2.99
C THR A 84 15.61 0.78 3.52
N TYR A 85 14.73 0.15 4.30
CA TYR A 85 14.95 -1.21 4.79
C TYR A 85 14.91 -2.25 3.67
N MET A 86 13.95 -2.13 2.74
CA MET A 86 13.87 -2.97 1.55
C MET A 86 15.16 -2.88 0.71
N GLN A 87 15.71 -1.68 0.55
CA GLN A 87 16.99 -1.48 -0.15
C GLN A 87 18.16 -2.16 0.57
N GLN A 88 18.18 -2.14 1.90
CA GLN A 88 19.17 -2.89 2.68
C GLN A 88 19.03 -4.40 2.45
N LEU A 89 17.82 -4.94 2.51
CA LEU A 89 17.55 -6.36 2.25
C LEU A 89 17.96 -6.78 0.83
N LEU A 90 17.76 -5.92 -0.16
CA LEU A 90 18.22 -6.14 -1.54
C LEU A 90 19.75 -6.14 -1.64
N ALA A 91 20.42 -5.22 -0.94
CA ALA A 91 21.88 -5.13 -0.94
C ALA A 91 22.54 -6.33 -0.23
N ASP A 92 21.94 -6.79 0.88
CA ASP A 92 22.41 -7.96 1.63
C ASP A 92 22.24 -9.26 0.84
N GLY A 93 21.25 -9.33 -0.05
CA GLY A 93 21.02 -10.45 -0.98
C GLY A 93 20.51 -11.75 -0.34
N SER A 94 20.67 -11.94 0.98
CA SER A 94 20.20 -13.13 1.70
C SER A 94 18.68 -13.22 1.73
N TYR A 95 18.00 -12.10 1.97
CA TYR A 95 16.54 -12.08 2.09
C TYR A 95 15.82 -12.38 0.78
N PHE A 96 16.35 -12.02 -0.39
CA PHE A 96 15.70 -12.31 -1.68
C PHE A 96 16.38 -13.45 -2.44
N SER A 97 17.08 -14.33 -1.73
CA SER A 97 17.63 -15.56 -2.32
C SER A 97 16.49 -16.55 -2.63
N ASP A 98 16.68 -17.35 -3.69
CA ASP A 98 15.69 -18.36 -4.11
C ASP A 98 15.32 -19.31 -2.97
N GLU A 99 16.32 -19.77 -2.19
CA GLU A 99 16.10 -20.67 -1.05
C GLU A 99 15.29 -20.01 0.07
N ALA A 100 15.61 -18.77 0.46
CA ALA A 100 14.87 -18.05 1.49
C ALA A 100 13.43 -17.69 1.03
N MET A 101 13.23 -17.39 -0.25
CA MET A 101 11.90 -17.15 -0.82
C MET A 101 11.06 -18.44 -0.81
N LYS A 102 11.64 -19.56 -1.26
CA LYS A 102 11.01 -20.88 -1.24
C LYS A 102 10.67 -21.34 0.17
N GLU A 103 11.54 -21.08 1.15
CA GLU A 103 11.30 -21.45 2.54
C GLU A 103 10.14 -20.65 3.17
N ARG A 104 10.02 -19.34 2.87
CA ARG A 104 9.02 -18.47 3.51
C ARG A 104 7.63 -18.57 2.89
N SER A 105 7.54 -18.66 1.57
CA SER A 105 6.27 -18.70 0.85
C SER A 105 6.41 -19.62 -0.37
N PRO A 106 6.38 -20.94 -0.15
CA PRO A 106 6.57 -21.93 -1.21
C PRO A 106 5.54 -21.82 -2.34
N LEU A 107 4.26 -21.56 -2.05
CA LEU A 107 3.23 -21.41 -3.09
C LEU A 107 3.53 -20.21 -4.01
N LEU A 108 3.86 -19.06 -3.41
CA LEU A 108 4.19 -17.85 -4.16
C LEU A 108 5.45 -18.04 -5.02
N TYR A 109 6.44 -18.76 -4.49
CA TYR A 109 7.67 -19.09 -5.21
C TYR A 109 7.38 -19.94 -6.46
N GLU A 110 6.54 -20.96 -6.34
CA GLU A 110 6.14 -21.79 -7.49
C GLU A 110 5.42 -20.95 -8.56
N GLN A 111 4.45 -20.13 -8.13
CA GLN A 111 3.64 -19.31 -9.04
C GLN A 111 4.43 -18.22 -9.76
N MET A 112 5.40 -17.59 -9.09
CA MET A 112 6.08 -16.39 -9.59
C MET A 112 7.48 -16.64 -10.11
N ILE A 113 8.13 -17.73 -9.71
CA ILE A 113 9.52 -18.05 -10.08
C ILE A 113 9.58 -19.37 -10.84
N GLU A 114 9.09 -20.48 -10.27
CA GLU A 114 9.27 -21.80 -10.89
C GLU A 114 8.59 -21.91 -12.26
N LYS A 115 7.41 -21.32 -12.45
CA LYS A 115 6.71 -21.27 -13.76
C LYS A 115 7.53 -20.67 -14.90
N TYR A 116 8.53 -19.84 -14.58
CA TYR A 116 9.38 -19.16 -15.57
C TYR A 116 10.80 -19.72 -15.65
N ARG A 117 11.17 -20.66 -14.78
CA ARG A 117 12.36 -21.49 -14.99
C ARG A 117 12.01 -22.50 -16.09
N GLY A 118 12.62 -22.37 -17.28
CA GLY A 118 12.46 -23.36 -18.35
C GLY A 118 12.90 -24.78 -17.93
N ASP A 119 12.72 -25.75 -18.83
CA ASP A 119 12.93 -27.20 -18.60
C ASP A 119 14.33 -27.63 -18.11
N GLU A 120 15.28 -26.70 -17.97
CA GLU A 120 16.63 -26.93 -17.46
C GLU A 120 16.68 -27.46 -16.02
N THR A 121 15.59 -27.34 -15.26
CA THR A 121 15.48 -27.78 -13.85
C THR A 121 15.30 -29.28 -13.66
N ASN A 122 15.01 -30.05 -14.71
CA ASN A 122 15.05 -31.52 -14.65
C ASN A 122 16.45 -32.08 -14.32
N GLN A 123 17.48 -31.22 -14.29
CA GLN A 123 18.84 -31.59 -13.88
C GLN A 123 18.97 -31.94 -12.39
N LEU A 124 18.10 -31.46 -11.49
CA LEU A 124 18.17 -31.82 -10.07
C LEU A 124 17.91 -33.33 -9.87
N VAL A 125 16.92 -33.87 -10.57
CA VAL A 125 16.62 -35.32 -10.59
C VAL A 125 17.80 -36.14 -11.13
N THR A 126 18.65 -35.56 -12.00
CA THR A 126 19.84 -36.26 -12.51
C THR A 126 21.05 -36.23 -11.57
N ARG A 127 21.11 -35.30 -10.61
CA ARG A 127 22.20 -35.22 -9.63
C ARG A 127 22.10 -36.32 -8.57
N THR A 128 20.88 -36.70 -8.19
CA THR A 128 20.61 -37.66 -7.10
C THR A 128 20.76 -39.12 -7.49
N ALA A 129 20.66 -39.45 -8.79
CA ALA A 129 20.86 -40.82 -9.27
C ALA A 129 22.28 -41.36 -8.99
N ASN A 130 23.25 -40.49 -8.70
CA ASN A 130 24.65 -40.83 -8.50
C ASN A 130 25.15 -40.60 -7.05
N GLY A 131 24.28 -40.22 -6.12
CA GLY A 131 24.63 -39.92 -4.71
C GLY A 131 24.39 -41.09 -3.75
N PRO A 132 24.82 -40.97 -2.47
CA PRO A 132 24.42 -41.88 -1.40
C PRO A 132 22.90 -41.98 -1.28
N LEU A 133 22.39 -43.17 -1.04
CA LEU A 133 20.95 -43.43 -0.90
C LEU A 133 20.28 -42.56 0.18
N ALA A 134 21.01 -42.19 1.24
CA ALA A 134 20.51 -41.30 2.28
C ALA A 134 20.14 -39.91 1.75
N ASP A 135 20.97 -39.33 0.87
CA ASP A 135 20.74 -38.00 0.31
C ASP A 135 19.52 -38.00 -0.61
N PHE A 136 19.33 -39.08 -1.38
CA PHE A 136 18.13 -39.28 -2.19
C PHE A 136 16.85 -39.31 -1.34
N TYR A 137 16.87 -40.03 -0.20
CA TYR A 137 15.73 -40.05 0.70
C TYR A 137 15.46 -38.72 1.37
N MET A 138 16.51 -38.00 1.82
CA MET A 138 16.35 -36.68 2.43
C MET A 138 15.76 -35.68 1.44
N GLU A 139 16.26 -35.63 0.21
CA GLU A 139 15.72 -34.76 -0.85
C GLU A 139 14.27 -35.12 -1.19
N HIS A 140 13.93 -36.41 -1.25
CA HIS A 140 12.56 -36.83 -1.50
C HIS A 140 11.61 -36.41 -0.37
N LEU A 141 12.05 -36.52 0.89
CA LEU A 141 11.28 -36.04 2.04
C LEU A 141 11.12 -34.51 2.02
N GLU A 142 12.16 -33.77 1.68
CA GLU A 142 12.11 -32.32 1.52
C GLU A 142 11.14 -31.91 0.40
N ALA A 143 11.13 -32.63 -0.72
CA ALA A 143 10.19 -32.41 -1.82
C ALA A 143 8.74 -32.68 -1.40
N ILE A 144 8.48 -33.77 -0.68
CA ILE A 144 7.14 -34.07 -0.12
C ILE A 144 6.71 -32.96 0.85
N ASN A 145 7.56 -32.60 1.81
CA ASN A 145 7.27 -31.54 2.77
C ASN A 145 7.01 -30.20 2.09
N HIS A 146 7.76 -29.88 1.02
CA HIS A 146 7.53 -28.69 0.24
C HIS A 146 6.15 -28.71 -0.42
N GLN A 147 5.79 -29.82 -1.06
CA GLN A 147 4.50 -29.99 -1.72
C GLN A 147 3.33 -29.86 -0.75
N GLU A 148 3.39 -30.51 0.41
CA GLU A 148 2.36 -30.41 1.45
C GLU A 148 2.18 -28.96 1.93
N ARG A 149 3.27 -28.19 2.05
CA ARG A 149 3.19 -26.78 2.43
C ARG A 149 2.55 -25.91 1.34
N VAL A 150 2.88 -26.17 0.07
CA VAL A 150 2.25 -25.49 -1.08
C VAL A 150 0.74 -25.73 -1.07
N GLU A 151 0.32 -26.99 -0.94
CA GLU A 151 -1.09 -27.38 -0.94
C GLU A 151 -1.84 -26.71 0.21
N LYS A 152 -1.26 -26.70 1.42
CA LYS A 152 -1.85 -26.03 2.56
C LYS A 152 -1.98 -24.51 2.37
N GLU A 153 -0.96 -23.86 1.80
CA GLU A 153 -1.04 -22.43 1.48
C GLU A 153 -2.13 -22.15 0.45
N TYR A 154 -2.28 -23.01 -0.55
CA TYR A 154 -3.31 -22.88 -1.59
C TYR A 154 -4.72 -23.03 -1.01
N GLU A 155 -4.95 -24.05 -0.18
CA GLU A 155 -6.24 -24.24 0.51
C GLU A 155 -6.61 -23.04 1.37
N ASN A 156 -5.65 -22.43 2.06
CA ASN A 156 -5.90 -21.23 2.86
C ASN A 156 -6.27 -20.02 1.98
N GLU A 157 -5.59 -19.83 0.83
CA GLU A 157 -5.94 -18.76 -0.11
C GLU A 157 -7.36 -18.95 -0.70
N GLU A 158 -7.75 -20.18 -1.03
CA GLU A 158 -9.10 -20.50 -1.51
C GLU A 158 -10.16 -20.29 -0.44
N HIS A 159 -9.90 -20.71 0.80
CA HIS A 159 -10.79 -20.44 1.93
C HIS A 159 -11.02 -18.95 2.16
N LEU A 160 -9.96 -18.14 2.13
CA LEU A 160 -10.06 -16.69 2.28
C LEU A 160 -10.90 -16.04 1.17
N ARG A 161 -10.81 -16.55 -0.07
CA ARG A 161 -11.65 -16.08 -1.18
C ARG A 161 -13.13 -16.38 -0.93
N HIS A 162 -13.44 -17.58 -0.47
CA HIS A 162 -14.82 -17.97 -0.17
C HIS A 162 -15.43 -17.21 1.01
N ASP A 163 -14.63 -16.84 2.02
CA ASP A 163 -15.12 -16.04 3.15
C ASP A 163 -15.38 -14.57 2.76
N ASP A 164 -14.55 -13.96 1.90
CA ASP A 164 -14.78 -12.60 1.38
C ASP A 164 -16.06 -12.50 0.53
N ASP A 165 -16.39 -13.55 -0.25
CA ASP A 165 -17.61 -13.59 -1.06
C ASP A 165 -18.89 -13.72 -0.21
N ASN A 166 -18.79 -14.25 1.02
CA ASN A 166 -19.95 -14.54 1.89
C ASN A 166 -20.30 -13.38 2.84
N ASP A 167 -19.40 -12.40 3.02
CA ASP A 167 -19.63 -11.19 3.83
C ASP A 167 -20.31 -10.06 3.03
N SER A 168 -20.57 -10.28 1.74
CA SER A 168 -21.29 -9.35 0.85
C SER A 168 -22.79 -9.63 0.73
N GLU A 169 -23.33 -10.63 1.43
CA GLU A 169 -24.71 -11.15 1.26
C GLU A 169 -25.56 -11.05 2.55
N SER A 170 -25.31 -10.06 3.42
CA SER A 170 -26.12 -9.90 4.65
C SER A 170 -26.22 -8.45 5.16
N ASP A 171 -26.90 -7.57 4.41
CA ASP A 171 -27.79 -6.54 4.99
C ASP A 171 -28.54 -5.81 3.86
N ASP A 172 -29.79 -6.22 3.57
CA ASP A 172 -30.92 -5.36 3.19
C ASP A 172 -32.05 -6.22 2.61
N GLU A 173 -32.87 -6.84 3.48
CA GLU A 173 -34.21 -7.29 3.12
C GLU A 173 -35.27 -6.38 3.77
N GLU A 174 -35.61 -5.27 3.10
CA GLU A 174 -36.94 -4.64 3.18
C GLU A 174 -37.34 -4.07 1.80
N ASP A 175 -38.34 -4.72 1.18
CA ASP A 175 -39.35 -4.24 0.20
C ASP A 175 -39.02 -3.05 -0.73
N ASP A 176 -38.93 -3.30 -2.04
CA ASP A 176 -39.96 -2.87 -3.01
C ASP A 176 -39.63 -3.36 -4.43
N ASP A 177 -40.67 -3.83 -5.13
CA ASP A 177 -40.69 -4.25 -6.54
C ASP A 177 -40.02 -3.23 -7.49
N ASP A 178 -39.00 -3.61 -8.28
CA ASP A 178 -38.97 -3.32 -9.72
C ASP A 178 -37.90 -4.08 -10.52
N GLU A 179 -38.29 -4.39 -11.75
CA GLU A 179 -37.63 -4.98 -12.92
C GLU A 179 -36.08 -5.13 -12.97
N ASN A 180 -35.64 -6.40 -13.02
CA ASN A 180 -34.76 -6.96 -14.06
C ASN A 180 -33.51 -6.15 -14.48
N ASP A 181 -32.41 -6.28 -13.74
CA ASP A 181 -31.07 -5.92 -14.23
C ASP A 181 -30.08 -7.09 -14.00
N GLU A 182 -29.89 -7.91 -15.04
CA GLU A 182 -28.76 -8.84 -15.15
C GLU A 182 -27.46 -8.00 -15.23
N GLU A 183 -26.72 -7.90 -14.12
CA GLU A 183 -25.40 -7.29 -14.09
C GLU A 183 -24.46 -7.99 -15.08
N ASN A 184 -24.26 -7.31 -16.21
CA ASN A 184 -23.32 -7.65 -17.26
C ASN A 184 -21.89 -7.50 -16.73
N GLU A 185 -21.35 -8.55 -16.12
CA GLU A 185 -19.93 -8.68 -15.81
C GLU A 185 -19.15 -8.67 -17.15
N LYS A 186 -18.66 -7.49 -17.58
CA LYS A 186 -17.95 -7.31 -18.86
C LYS A 186 -16.65 -8.12 -18.86
N LYS A 187 -16.74 -9.35 -19.36
CA LYS A 187 -15.60 -10.26 -19.54
C LYS A 187 -14.76 -9.81 -20.73
N TYR A 188 -13.76 -8.96 -20.48
CA TYR A 188 -12.83 -8.48 -21.51
C TYR A 188 -12.17 -9.63 -22.29
N SER A 189 -12.12 -9.50 -23.61
CA SER A 189 -11.44 -10.45 -24.49
C SER A 189 -9.94 -10.50 -24.20
N SER A 190 -9.31 -11.67 -24.45
CA SER A 190 -7.86 -11.86 -24.26
C SER A 190 -7.02 -10.83 -25.02
N THR A 191 -7.52 -10.34 -26.16
CA THR A 191 -6.86 -9.30 -26.96
C THR A 191 -6.89 -7.93 -26.28
N GLU A 192 -8.04 -7.52 -25.73
CA GLU A 192 -8.17 -6.25 -24.99
C GLU A 192 -7.31 -6.23 -23.73
N ARG A 193 -7.28 -7.35 -22.98
CA ARG A 193 -6.42 -7.47 -21.79
C ARG A 193 -4.94 -7.27 -22.13
N ASN A 194 -4.50 -7.75 -23.29
CA ASN A 194 -3.12 -7.57 -23.75
C ASN A 194 -2.84 -6.13 -24.19
N LEU A 195 -3.83 -5.44 -24.79
CA LEU A 195 -3.72 -4.04 -25.16
C LEU A 195 -3.55 -3.16 -23.91
N TYR A 196 -4.43 -3.31 -22.90
CA TYR A 196 -4.33 -2.57 -21.65
C TYR A 196 -3.01 -2.83 -20.91
N ARG A 197 -2.50 -4.08 -20.95
CA ARG A 197 -1.18 -4.40 -20.40
C ARG A 197 -0.05 -3.67 -21.13
N GLN A 198 -0.09 -3.60 -22.46
CA GLN A 198 0.94 -2.89 -23.23
C GLN A 198 0.88 -1.38 -22.98
N GLU A 199 -0.30 -0.79 -22.96
CA GLU A 199 -0.50 0.62 -22.65
C GLU A 199 -0.01 0.96 -21.24
N PHE A 200 -0.33 0.12 -20.24
CA PHE A 200 0.15 0.28 -18.88
C PHE A 200 1.68 0.27 -18.78
N LEU A 201 2.33 -0.68 -19.47
CA LEU A 201 3.78 -0.77 -19.51
C LEU A 201 4.43 0.43 -20.23
N ALA A 202 3.77 0.98 -21.25
CA ALA A 202 4.25 2.17 -21.96
C ALA A 202 4.14 3.43 -21.09
N ILE A 203 3.09 3.55 -20.27
CA ILE A 203 2.93 4.63 -19.29
C ILE A 203 4.07 4.58 -18.26
N GLN A 204 4.43 3.40 -17.74
CA GLN A 204 5.53 3.28 -16.78
C GLN A 204 6.90 3.58 -17.39
N LYS A 205 7.07 3.39 -18.69
CA LYS A 205 8.30 3.73 -19.41
C LYS A 205 8.39 5.22 -19.80
N GLY A 206 7.34 6.00 -19.55
CA GLY A 206 7.32 7.45 -19.83
C GLY A 206 7.22 7.78 -21.32
N GLU A 207 6.73 6.84 -22.14
CA GLU A 207 6.67 7.00 -23.61
C GLU A 207 5.40 7.72 -24.10
N HIS A 208 4.48 8.09 -23.20
CA HIS A 208 3.26 8.84 -23.53
C HIS A 208 2.98 10.00 -22.56
N ASP A 209 2.81 11.21 -23.10
CA ASP A 209 2.25 12.34 -22.38
C ASP A 209 0.79 12.03 -22.02
N CYS A 210 0.46 11.95 -20.72
CA CYS A 210 -0.86 11.61 -20.20
C CYS A 210 -2.01 12.51 -20.72
N ILE A 211 -1.67 13.63 -21.36
CA ILE A 211 -2.61 14.60 -21.94
C ILE A 211 -3.35 14.01 -23.16
N LEU A 212 -2.70 13.16 -23.96
CA LEU A 212 -3.34 12.57 -25.16
C LEU A 212 -4.40 11.51 -24.82
N ILE A 213 -4.22 10.79 -23.71
CA ILE A 213 -5.16 9.75 -23.25
C ILE A 213 -6.44 10.40 -22.72
N ILE A 214 -6.32 11.47 -21.95
CA ILE A 214 -7.48 12.27 -21.52
C ILE A 214 -8.20 12.83 -22.76
N PHE A 215 -7.46 13.33 -23.75
CA PHE A 215 -8.10 13.91 -24.95
C PHE A 215 -8.83 12.88 -25.81
N LEU A 216 -8.34 11.63 -25.91
CA LEU A 216 -9.01 10.56 -26.63
C LEU A 216 -10.22 10.01 -25.86
N MET A 217 -10.10 9.79 -24.55
CA MET A 217 -11.22 9.35 -23.72
C MET A 217 -12.38 10.34 -23.69
N TYR A 218 -12.08 11.65 -23.66
CA TYR A 218 -13.13 12.68 -23.69
C TYR A 218 -13.70 12.94 -25.09
N LYS A 219 -13.02 12.49 -26.16
CA LYS A 219 -13.52 12.67 -27.53
C LYS A 219 -14.71 11.75 -27.82
N ASP A 220 -14.66 10.50 -27.34
CA ASP A 220 -15.76 9.54 -27.50
C ASP A 220 -17.00 10.00 -26.70
N ILE A 221 -16.79 10.57 -25.51
CA ILE A 221 -17.86 11.17 -24.69
C ILE A 221 -18.46 12.43 -25.36
N LEU A 222 -17.65 13.22 -26.08
CA LEU A 222 -18.11 14.43 -26.77
C LEU A 222 -18.80 14.16 -28.12
N GLU A 223 -18.51 13.03 -28.78
CA GLU A 223 -19.22 12.63 -30.00
C GLU A 223 -20.61 12.04 -29.68
N ASP A 224 -20.77 11.33 -28.56
CA ASP A 224 -22.09 10.82 -28.12
C ASP A 224 -23.06 11.92 -27.67
N VAL A 225 -22.57 13.02 -27.08
CA VAL A 225 -23.44 14.17 -26.71
C VAL A 225 -23.93 14.93 -27.95
N ARG A 226 -23.24 14.83 -29.10
CA ARG A 226 -23.63 15.50 -30.35
C ARG A 226 -24.68 14.75 -31.16
N THR A 227 -24.87 13.45 -30.94
CA THR A 227 -25.85 12.63 -31.66
C THR A 227 -27.22 12.56 -30.96
N LEU A 228 -27.31 13.03 -29.71
CA LEU A 228 -28.54 13.07 -28.90
C LEU A 228 -29.33 14.39 -28.97
N THR A 229 -28.93 15.33 -29.82
CA THR A 229 -29.75 16.52 -30.15
C THR A 229 -30.14 16.51 -31.62
N PHE A 230 -31.18 15.76 -31.98
CA PHE A 230 -32.11 16.06 -33.07
C PHE A 230 -33.43 15.31 -32.88
#